data_AF-A0A0N5AH70-F1
#
_entry.id   AF-A0A0N5AH70-F1
#
_cell.length_a   1.000
_cell.length_b   1.000
_cell.length_c   1.000
_cell.angle_alpha   90.00
_cell.angle_beta   90.00
_cell.angle_gamma   90.00
#
_symmetry.space_group_name_H-M   'P 1'
#
loop_
_entity.id
_entity.type
_entity.pdbx_description
1 polymer ?
#
loop_
_entity_poly.entity_id
_entity_poly.type
_entity_poly.pdbx_seq_one_letter_code
_entity_poly.pdbx_strand_id
1 'polypeptide(L)'
;MVDSKRILANALEDDYTKLFNSDFMLPSLEVSTSTLSEATIKTEDQLNTSDNKFDSVIDMLKSDELVGLNADCKITIKTKRVAPRTLCADLEIRLALSEQDLNSIPPCYTLIETALLCGDNPGNPFDMFASNFRKHCIQQIMKDRYECMFSFDELLAMLAHVSACSISSLLPPGEVSYPAERYLSDQLYLPTLKLIKRDELKQVSLPRMKFLFDLISFWDFKHYGETELMLLLFAFTRIYIDDLADIRLKFLICNAVRNVFEGFSESERRGVFFHFSSVFQVKWLFKFIDKSLMSLGVALQFMSQASMLGPCKLICLRRLLVHLVERAELDPADSNETEERHFSTIVKLFEEFLKIFNKDVQKAYSVLCLLSEVVDHRILQIVNPKDVTSLHNLLKDAKRKYVRERTSNSSILERTVETIVRRIEIWRPRKL
;
A
#
# COMPACT_ATOMS: atom_id res chain seq x y z
N MET A 1 -9.47 28.20 25.36
CA MET A 1 -10.01 27.45 24.22
C MET A 1 -9.01 27.57 23.08
N VAL A 2 -8.32 26.47 22.76
CA VAL A 2 -7.29 26.45 21.70
C VAL A 2 -8.00 26.25 20.36
N ASP A 3 -7.71 27.12 19.40
CA ASP A 3 -8.37 27.15 18.10
C ASP A 3 -7.94 25.95 17.24
N SER A 4 -8.88 25.03 17.01
CA SER A 4 -8.72 23.82 16.20
C SER A 4 -8.32 24.11 14.75
N LYS A 5 -8.53 25.33 14.24
CA LYS A 5 -8.02 25.75 12.92
C LYS A 5 -6.51 26.03 12.94
N ARG A 6 -5.97 26.43 14.09
CA ARG A 6 -4.53 26.71 14.26
C ARG A 6 -3.70 25.43 14.41
N ILE A 7 -4.28 24.37 14.97
CA ILE A 7 -3.66 23.03 15.04
C ILE A 7 -3.58 22.41 13.64
N LEU A 8 -4.63 22.57 12.82
CA LEU A 8 -4.65 22.10 11.43
C LEU A 8 -3.70 22.89 10.51
N ALA A 9 -3.53 24.19 10.76
CA ALA A 9 -2.54 25.01 10.04
C ALA A 9 -1.10 24.60 10.40
N ASN A 10 -0.81 24.33 11.68
CA ASN A 10 0.52 23.88 12.11
C ASN A 10 0.84 22.44 11.65
N ALA A 11 -0.16 21.59 11.40
CA ALA A 11 0.03 20.25 10.82
C ALA A 11 0.35 20.29 9.31
N LEU A 12 0.09 21.42 8.63
CA LEU A 12 0.40 21.65 7.22
C LEU A 12 1.69 22.48 7.01
N GLU A 13 2.18 23.15 8.05
CA GLU A 13 3.42 23.94 8.05
C GLU A 13 4.63 23.18 8.61
N ASP A 14 4.65 21.84 8.54
CA ASP A 14 5.90 21.11 8.76
C ASP A 14 6.85 21.40 7.57
N ASP A 15 8.07 21.83 7.87
CA ASP A 15 9.13 22.20 6.92
C ASP A 15 9.52 21.07 5.93
N TYR A 16 8.95 19.87 6.07
CA TYR A 16 9.00 18.79 5.10
C TYR A 16 8.16 19.03 3.84
N THR A 17 7.09 19.83 3.90
CA THR A 17 6.28 20.18 2.71
C THR A 17 7.06 21.09 1.75
N LYS A 18 8.00 21.88 2.29
CA LYS A 18 8.90 22.72 1.49
C LYS A 18 10.00 21.91 0.81
N LEU A 19 10.50 20.84 1.45
CA LEU A 19 11.42 19.86 0.84
C LEU A 19 10.72 19.03 -0.24
N PHE A 20 9.42 18.75 -0.10
CA PHE A 20 8.67 17.96 -1.09
C PHE A 20 8.33 18.74 -2.37
N ASN A 21 8.22 20.07 -2.30
CA ASN A 21 7.97 20.91 -3.48
C ASN A 21 9.24 21.30 -4.25
N SER A 22 10.44 21.18 -3.67
CA SER A 22 11.68 21.52 -4.36
C SER A 22 12.21 20.40 -5.26
N ASP A 23 11.95 19.13 -4.93
CA ASP A 23 12.49 17.98 -5.66
C ASP A 23 11.51 17.38 -6.71
N PHE A 24 10.29 17.92 -6.80
CA PHE A 24 9.30 17.60 -7.84
C PHE A 24 9.01 18.80 -8.75
N MET A 25 10.08 19.45 -9.24
CA MET A 25 9.97 20.26 -10.45
C MET A 25 10.16 19.34 -11.65
N LEU A 26 9.04 18.88 -12.24
CA LEU A 26 9.02 18.55 -13.66
C LEU A 26 9.54 19.79 -14.43
N PRO A 27 10.45 19.66 -15.40
CA PRO A 27 10.80 20.79 -16.24
C PRO A 27 9.53 21.24 -16.98
N SER A 28 9.06 22.43 -16.64
CA SER A 28 8.04 23.16 -17.37
C SER A 28 8.50 23.32 -18.82
N LEU A 29 7.86 22.61 -19.73
CA LEU A 29 7.89 22.88 -21.16
C LEU A 29 7.17 24.22 -21.39
N GLU A 30 7.92 25.31 -21.31
CA GLU A 30 7.52 26.59 -21.89
C GLU A 30 7.48 26.43 -23.41
N VAL A 31 6.27 26.33 -23.96
CA VAL A 31 6.05 26.55 -25.38
C VAL A 31 5.87 28.04 -25.56
N SER A 32 6.94 28.70 -26.00
CA SER A 32 6.92 30.07 -26.48
C SER A 32 6.10 30.19 -27.76
N THR A 33 5.00 30.93 -27.74
CA THR A 33 4.43 31.55 -28.95
C THR A 33 4.07 33.01 -28.66
N SER A 34 4.88 33.90 -29.24
CA SER A 34 4.64 35.33 -29.27
C SER A 34 3.67 35.71 -30.40
N THR A 35 2.78 36.65 -30.04
CA THR A 35 2.19 37.77 -30.84
C THR A 35 1.03 37.55 -31.82
N LEU A 36 -0.10 38.21 -31.45
CA LEU A 36 -1.06 39.03 -32.25
C LEU A 36 -1.97 38.28 -33.24
N SER A 37 -3.30 38.46 -33.31
CA SER A 37 -4.10 39.70 -33.19
C SER A 37 -5.60 39.42 -32.96
N GLU A 38 -6.30 40.49 -32.55
CA GLU A 38 -7.73 40.64 -32.20
C GLU A 38 -8.72 40.39 -33.35
N ALA A 39 -9.94 39.93 -33.04
CA ALA A 39 -11.21 40.55 -33.48
C ALA A 39 -12.45 39.81 -32.92
N THR A 40 -13.53 40.56 -32.83
CA THR A 40 -14.66 40.46 -31.91
C THR A 40 -15.96 39.95 -32.59
N ILE A 41 -16.90 39.46 -31.76
CA ILE A 41 -18.39 39.56 -31.89
C ILE A 41 -19.21 38.46 -32.64
N LYS A 42 -20.08 37.81 -31.83
CA LYS A 42 -21.50 37.35 -32.00
C LYS A 42 -21.85 36.40 -33.18
N THR A 43 -22.68 35.36 -33.00
CA THR A 43 -24.12 35.47 -32.67
C THR A 43 -24.71 34.13 -32.22
N GLU A 44 -25.75 34.22 -31.39
CA GLU A 44 -26.68 33.18 -30.94
C GLU A 44 -27.33 32.42 -32.11
N ASP A 45 -27.51 31.11 -31.96
CA ASP A 45 -28.83 30.47 -32.08
C ASP A 45 -28.77 28.96 -31.76
N GLN A 46 -29.88 28.44 -31.23
CA GLN A 46 -30.21 27.04 -30.92
C GLN A 46 -29.92 26.53 -29.50
N LEU A 47 -30.57 27.15 -28.50
CA LEU A 47 -31.01 26.46 -27.29
C LEU A 47 -32.52 26.23 -27.39
N ASN A 48 -32.93 25.00 -27.66
CA ASN A 48 -34.19 24.39 -27.19
C ASN A 48 -34.31 22.98 -27.78
N THR A 49 -33.76 21.98 -27.08
CA THR A 49 -34.17 20.54 -27.09
C THR A 49 -33.24 19.67 -26.22
N SER A 50 -32.81 20.13 -25.04
CA SER A 50 -31.97 19.31 -24.13
C SER A 50 -32.64 18.83 -22.84
N ASP A 51 -33.83 19.32 -22.50
CA ASP A 51 -34.32 19.17 -21.12
C ASP A 51 -34.99 17.83 -20.80
N ASN A 52 -35.28 16.99 -21.81
CA ASN A 52 -35.88 15.66 -21.55
C ASN A 52 -34.85 14.51 -21.48
N LYS A 53 -33.55 14.76 -21.63
CA LYS A 53 -32.50 13.72 -21.47
C LYS A 53 -31.88 13.70 -20.09
N PHE A 54 -31.90 14.82 -19.34
CA PHE A 54 -31.33 14.87 -17.99
C PHE A 54 -32.23 14.18 -16.96
N ASP A 55 -33.55 14.29 -17.07
CA ASP A 55 -34.47 13.70 -16.09
C ASP A 55 -34.54 12.17 -16.16
N SER A 56 -34.42 11.55 -17.35
CA SER A 56 -34.35 10.09 -17.45
C SER A 56 -33.01 9.51 -16.97
N VAL A 57 -31.93 10.30 -17.04
CA VAL A 57 -30.62 9.93 -16.48
C VAL A 57 -30.64 10.05 -14.96
N ILE A 58 -31.33 11.06 -14.41
CA ILE A 58 -31.49 11.24 -12.96
C ILE A 58 -32.39 10.17 -12.33
N ASP A 59 -33.43 9.70 -13.04
CA ASP A 59 -34.28 8.61 -12.52
C ASP A 59 -33.66 7.21 -12.68
N MET A 60 -32.74 7.01 -13.65
CA MET A 60 -31.84 5.84 -13.65
C MET A 60 -30.77 5.91 -12.55
N LEU A 61 -30.33 7.11 -12.13
CA LEU A 61 -29.33 7.31 -11.08
C LEU A 61 -29.88 7.10 -9.65
N LYS A 62 -31.19 6.90 -9.49
CA LYS A 62 -31.84 6.60 -8.20
C LYS A 62 -32.01 5.10 -7.93
N SER A 63 -31.80 4.22 -8.92
CA SER A 63 -31.76 2.78 -8.68
C SER A 63 -30.37 2.38 -8.19
N ASP A 64 -30.30 1.89 -6.96
CA ASP A 64 -29.12 1.41 -6.25
C ASP A 64 -28.12 0.64 -7.15
N GLU A 65 -27.06 1.30 -7.59
CA GLU A 65 -25.65 0.85 -7.54
C GLU A 65 -24.71 1.83 -8.29
N LEU A 66 -23.80 2.44 -7.52
CA LEU A 66 -22.47 2.97 -7.92
C LEU A 66 -22.34 4.20 -8.86
N VAL A 67 -21.37 5.05 -8.46
CA VAL A 67 -20.74 6.19 -9.15
C VAL A 67 -21.47 7.55 -9.02
N GLY A 68 -21.04 8.35 -8.03
CA GLY A 68 -21.27 9.79 -8.01
C GLY A 68 -20.06 10.52 -8.59
N LEU A 69 -20.25 11.25 -9.69
CA LEU A 69 -19.28 12.19 -10.26
C LEU A 69 -19.52 13.57 -9.61
N ASN A 70 -18.52 14.17 -8.98
CA ASN A 70 -18.54 15.59 -8.62
C ASN A 70 -17.92 16.42 -9.76
N ALA A 71 -18.30 17.70 -9.82
CA ALA A 71 -18.06 18.66 -10.91
C ALA A 71 -16.58 18.92 -11.31
N ASP A 72 -15.60 18.35 -10.60
CA ASP A 72 -14.17 18.57 -10.85
C ASP A 72 -13.47 17.41 -11.59
N CYS A 73 -14.20 16.47 -12.21
CA CYS A 73 -13.62 15.29 -12.89
C CYS A 73 -12.67 14.45 -12.01
N LYS A 74 -12.68 14.64 -10.69
CA LYS A 74 -12.10 13.71 -9.72
C LYS A 74 -13.12 12.60 -9.52
N ILE A 75 -12.80 11.42 -10.04
CA ILE A 75 -13.52 10.19 -9.73
C ILE A 75 -13.44 9.99 -8.22
N THR A 76 -14.47 10.41 -7.50
CA THR A 76 -14.74 9.89 -6.17
C THR A 76 -15.45 8.58 -6.40
N ILE A 77 -14.67 7.51 -6.56
CA ILE A 77 -15.23 6.18 -6.41
C ILE A 77 -15.84 6.19 -5.01
N LYS A 78 -17.17 6.18 -4.91
CA LYS A 78 -17.84 5.82 -3.65
C LYS A 78 -17.56 4.33 -3.45
N THR A 79 -16.32 4.00 -3.07
CA THR A 79 -15.97 2.74 -2.42
C THR A 79 -16.56 2.76 -1.01
N LYS A 80 -17.90 2.76 -0.89
CA LYS A 80 -18.49 2.14 0.29
C LYS A 80 -18.33 0.64 0.11
N ARG A 81 -17.11 0.09 0.22
CA ARG A 81 -16.81 -1.35 0.25
C ARG A 81 -15.39 -1.55 0.78
N VAL A 82 -15.26 -2.58 1.61
CA VAL A 82 -14.49 -2.63 2.85
C VAL A 82 -13.03 -2.96 2.53
N ALA A 83 -12.10 -1.99 2.59
CA ALA A 83 -10.70 -2.39 2.77
C ALA A 83 -10.62 -3.21 4.07
N PRO A 84 -9.69 -4.18 4.16
CA PRO A 84 -9.56 -4.98 5.35
C PRO A 84 -9.46 -4.05 6.56
N ARG A 85 -10.41 -4.19 7.50
CA ARG A 85 -10.41 -3.49 8.78
C ARG A 85 -9.62 -4.34 9.76
N THR A 86 -8.32 -4.37 9.53
CA THR A 86 -7.37 -5.01 10.43
C THR A 86 -7.17 -4.11 11.63
N LEU A 87 -7.05 -2.80 11.42
CA LEU A 87 -6.86 -1.80 12.45
C LEU A 87 -8.15 -1.55 13.26
N CYS A 88 -7.99 -1.44 14.58
CA CYS A 88 -9.08 -1.14 15.52
C CYS A 88 -10.24 -2.15 15.46
N ALA A 89 -9.90 -3.43 15.23
CA ALA A 89 -10.83 -4.55 15.19
C ALA A 89 -11.07 -5.17 16.56
N ASP A 90 -10.06 -5.12 17.45
CA ASP A 90 -10.16 -5.50 18.84
C ASP A 90 -10.66 -4.32 19.68
N LEU A 91 -11.70 -4.56 20.46
CA LEU A 91 -12.36 -3.57 21.30
C LEU A 91 -11.90 -3.66 22.77
N GLU A 92 -11.02 -4.60 23.11
CA GLU A 92 -10.60 -4.88 24.49
C GLU A 92 -9.27 -4.24 24.89
N ILE A 93 -8.70 -3.38 24.05
CA ILE A 93 -7.43 -2.71 24.33
C ILE A 93 -7.51 -1.82 25.57
N ARG A 94 -6.55 -2.01 26.48
CA ARG A 94 -6.42 -1.24 27.73
C ARG A 94 -5.11 -0.46 27.73
N LEU A 95 -5.15 0.81 28.14
CA LEU A 95 -3.98 1.68 28.21
C LEU A 95 -3.95 2.50 29.51
N ALA A 96 -2.76 2.97 29.86
CA ALA A 96 -2.53 3.95 30.91
C ALA A 96 -2.88 5.35 30.41
N LEU A 97 -3.91 5.96 31.00
CA LEU A 97 -4.43 7.29 30.59
C LEU A 97 -4.15 8.38 31.63
N SER A 98 -3.42 8.05 32.70
CA SER A 98 -3.05 8.96 33.78
C SER A 98 -1.73 8.54 34.43
N GLU A 99 -1.11 9.43 35.21
CA GLU A 99 0.12 9.10 35.95
C GLU A 99 -0.07 7.96 36.95
N GLN A 100 -1.26 7.85 37.56
CA GLN A 100 -1.59 6.75 38.46
C GLN A 100 -1.65 5.41 37.71
N ASP A 101 -2.20 5.40 36.49
CA ASP A 101 -2.22 4.21 35.66
C ASP A 101 -0.79 3.82 35.24
N LEU A 102 0.08 4.79 34.93
CA LEU A 102 1.49 4.52 34.61
C LEU A 102 2.23 3.89 35.79
N ASN A 103 2.00 4.36 37.01
CA ASN A 103 2.59 3.77 38.22
C ASN A 103 2.08 2.35 38.52
N SER A 104 0.99 1.92 37.87
CA SER A 104 0.47 0.55 38.00
C SER A 104 1.15 -0.44 37.04
N ILE A 105 1.94 0.03 36.08
CA ILE A 105 2.73 -0.83 35.18
C ILE A 105 3.91 -1.39 36.00
N PRO A 106 4.09 -2.73 36.05
CA PRO A 106 5.16 -3.32 36.83
C PRO A 106 6.56 -2.85 36.38
N PRO A 107 7.51 -2.63 37.30
CA PRO A 107 8.87 -2.16 36.96
C PRO A 107 9.68 -3.11 36.07
N CYS A 108 9.25 -4.36 35.90
CA CYS A 108 9.91 -5.34 35.03
C CYS A 108 9.65 -5.10 33.54
N TYR A 109 8.73 -4.19 33.20
CA TYR A 109 8.41 -3.85 31.82
C TYR A 109 9.53 -3.01 31.21
N THR A 110 9.89 -3.35 29.99
CA THR A 110 10.83 -2.57 29.18
C THR A 110 10.25 -1.19 28.88
N LEU A 111 11.12 -0.27 28.48
CA LEU A 111 10.72 1.07 28.07
C LEU A 111 9.76 1.03 26.86
N ILE A 112 9.94 0.07 25.95
CA ILE A 112 9.08 -0.10 24.78
C ILE A 112 7.74 -0.69 25.18
N GLU A 113 7.68 -1.76 25.98
CA GLU A 113 6.39 -2.30 26.47
C GLU A 113 5.60 -1.24 27.24
N THR A 114 6.29 -0.48 28.12
CA THR A 114 5.69 0.64 28.85
C THR A 114 5.14 1.68 27.88
N ALA A 115 5.92 2.08 26.86
CA ALA A 115 5.47 2.99 25.81
C ALA A 115 4.22 2.48 25.10
N LEU A 116 4.18 1.19 24.75
CA LEU A 116 3.02 0.61 24.10
C LEU A 116 1.80 0.58 25.02
N LEU A 117 1.95 0.50 26.33
CA LEU A 117 0.84 0.56 27.28
C LEU A 117 0.39 1.99 27.60
N CYS A 118 1.20 3.00 27.27
CA CYS A 118 0.81 4.40 27.39
C CYS A 118 -0.27 4.76 26.35
N GLY A 119 -1.36 5.35 26.82
CA GLY A 119 -2.28 6.10 25.97
C GLY A 119 -1.94 7.58 25.95
N ASP A 120 -2.79 8.38 25.31
CA ASP A 120 -2.60 9.83 25.25
C ASP A 120 -3.02 10.47 26.59
N ASN A 121 -2.04 10.87 27.40
CA ASN A 121 -2.26 11.47 28.72
C ASN A 121 -2.15 13.00 28.63
N PRO A 122 -3.10 13.78 29.19
CA PRO A 122 -3.04 15.24 29.22
C PRO A 122 -1.74 15.83 29.79
N GLY A 123 -1.08 15.13 30.73
CA GLY A 123 0.18 15.57 31.36
C GLY A 123 1.45 15.15 30.60
N ASN A 124 1.36 14.15 29.72
CA ASN A 124 2.45 13.69 28.88
C ASN A 124 1.88 13.11 27.58
N PRO A 125 1.60 13.97 26.57
CA PRO A 125 1.05 13.52 25.30
C PRO A 125 1.95 12.45 24.68
N PHE A 126 1.35 11.42 24.08
CA PHE A 126 2.11 10.30 23.55
C PHE A 126 3.16 10.74 22.54
N ASP A 127 2.86 11.76 21.73
CA ASP A 127 3.79 12.33 20.75
C ASP A 127 5.03 12.96 21.41
N MET A 128 4.88 13.57 22.60
CA MET A 128 5.99 14.14 23.35
C MET A 128 6.85 13.03 23.96
N PHE A 129 6.22 12.00 24.52
CA PHE A 129 6.92 10.79 24.96
C PHE A 129 7.68 10.13 23.79
N ALA A 130 7.04 9.89 22.67
CA ALA A 130 7.62 9.26 21.48
C ALA A 130 8.79 10.09 20.91
N SER A 131 8.67 11.42 20.90
CA SER A 131 9.75 12.33 20.48
C SER A 131 10.95 12.30 21.43
N ASN A 132 10.70 12.31 22.74
CA ASN A 132 11.76 12.23 23.76
C ASN A 132 12.43 10.84 23.77
N PHE A 133 11.64 9.77 23.67
CA PHE A 133 12.14 8.41 23.48
C PHE A 133 13.01 8.35 22.22
N ARG A 134 12.54 8.87 21.08
CA ARG A 134 13.31 8.88 19.84
C ARG A 134 14.65 9.60 19.98
N LYS A 135 14.68 10.77 20.64
CA LYS A 135 15.94 11.49 20.91
C LYS A 135 16.88 10.69 21.81
N HIS A 136 16.34 10.06 22.86
CA HIS A 136 17.12 9.29 23.83
C HIS A 136 17.65 7.97 23.24
N CYS A 137 16.78 7.22 22.56
CA CYS A 137 17.09 5.93 21.95
C CYS A 137 17.93 6.07 20.68
N ILE A 138 17.73 7.07 19.81
CA ILE A 138 18.67 7.30 18.69
C ILE A 138 20.08 7.61 19.23
N GLN A 139 20.21 8.30 20.36
CA GLN A 139 21.52 8.59 20.96
C GLN A 139 22.18 7.38 21.65
N GLN A 140 21.38 6.43 22.17
CA GLN A 140 21.83 5.23 22.90
C GLN A 140 21.95 3.99 22.00
N ILE A 141 20.91 3.67 21.22
CA ILE A 141 20.84 2.51 20.30
C ILE A 141 21.86 2.63 19.16
N MET A 142 22.19 3.85 18.71
CA MET A 142 23.27 4.01 17.72
C MET A 142 24.67 3.81 18.30
N LYS A 143 24.84 3.85 19.63
CA LYS A 143 26.10 3.50 20.28
C LYS A 143 26.25 2.00 20.49
N ASP A 144 25.18 1.32 20.91
CA ASP A 144 25.18 -0.11 21.18
C ASP A 144 24.05 -0.80 20.38
N ARG A 145 24.37 -1.29 19.17
CA ARG A 145 23.43 -2.00 18.27
C ARG A 145 22.85 -3.33 18.82
N TYR A 146 22.89 -3.57 20.13
CA TYR A 146 22.75 -4.90 20.72
C TYR A 146 21.59 -5.09 21.71
N GLU A 147 20.84 -4.05 22.11
CA GLU A 147 19.88 -4.19 23.24
C GLU A 147 18.39 -3.99 22.91
N CYS A 148 18.01 -3.77 21.64
CA CYS A 148 16.60 -3.75 21.23
C CYS A 148 16.29 -4.91 20.28
N MET A 149 16.52 -6.14 20.76
CA MET A 149 16.21 -7.35 20.02
C MET A 149 14.98 -8.03 20.63
N PHE A 150 13.78 -7.65 20.18
CA PHE A 150 12.63 -8.54 20.39
C PHE A 150 12.63 -9.63 19.33
N SER A 151 12.17 -10.81 19.73
CA SER A 151 11.87 -11.93 18.86
C SER A 151 10.72 -11.61 17.91
N PHE A 152 10.56 -12.45 16.88
CA PHE A 152 9.46 -12.35 15.92
C PHE A 152 8.09 -12.34 16.61
N ASP A 153 7.88 -13.21 17.60
CA ASP A 153 6.61 -13.37 18.28
C ASP A 153 6.26 -12.14 19.13
N GLU A 154 7.25 -11.55 19.81
CA GLU A 154 7.09 -10.32 20.57
C GLU A 154 6.74 -9.15 19.64
N LEU A 155 7.46 -9.00 18.52
CA LEU A 155 7.15 -7.97 17.53
C LEU A 155 5.73 -8.13 16.94
N LEU A 156 5.33 -9.36 16.64
CA LEU A 156 4.00 -9.66 16.13
C LEU A 156 2.90 -9.31 17.14
N ALA A 157 3.11 -9.64 18.41
CA ALA A 157 2.22 -9.27 19.51
C ALA A 157 2.16 -7.75 19.72
N MET A 158 3.29 -7.06 19.64
CA MET A 158 3.34 -5.59 19.70
C MET A 158 2.53 -4.97 18.56
N LEU A 159 2.72 -5.45 17.33
CA LEU A 159 1.95 -5.01 16.16
C LEU A 159 0.45 -5.22 16.38
N ALA A 160 0.04 -6.40 16.87
CA ALA A 160 -1.36 -6.72 17.18
C ALA A 160 -1.95 -5.77 18.24
N HIS A 161 -1.19 -5.51 19.30
CA HIS A 161 -1.58 -4.59 20.37
C HIS A 161 -1.73 -3.13 19.90
N VAL A 162 -0.75 -2.59 19.16
CA VAL A 162 -0.83 -1.19 18.69
C VAL A 162 -1.87 -1.00 17.60
N SER A 163 -2.06 -2.02 16.75
CA SER A 163 -3.11 -2.02 15.73
C SER A 163 -4.49 -2.27 16.32
N ALA A 164 -4.59 -2.68 17.58
CA ALA A 164 -5.83 -3.08 18.22
C ALA A 164 -6.53 -4.17 17.39
N CYS A 165 -5.87 -5.31 17.21
CA CYS A 165 -6.41 -6.45 16.47
C CYS A 165 -5.87 -7.79 16.99
N SER A 166 -6.48 -8.89 16.54
CA SER A 166 -5.96 -10.22 16.85
C SER A 166 -4.68 -10.53 16.06
N ILE A 167 -3.78 -11.34 16.62
CA ILE A 167 -2.59 -11.82 15.91
C ILE A 167 -2.96 -12.55 14.62
N SER A 168 -4.03 -13.36 14.65
CA SER A 168 -4.57 -14.04 13.47
C SER A 168 -5.03 -13.09 12.36
N SER A 169 -5.32 -11.83 12.66
CA SER A 169 -5.66 -10.82 11.65
C SER A 169 -4.43 -10.33 10.88
N LEU A 170 -3.25 -10.37 11.53
CA LEU A 170 -1.96 -9.98 10.96
C LEU A 170 -1.26 -11.11 10.20
N LEU A 171 -1.63 -12.37 10.45
CA LEU A 171 -1.00 -13.53 9.83
C LEU A 171 -1.79 -14.08 8.63
N PRO A 172 -1.14 -14.85 7.74
CA PRO A 172 -1.83 -15.60 6.70
C PRO A 172 -2.83 -16.59 7.29
N PRO A 173 -3.96 -16.87 6.61
CA PRO A 173 -4.92 -17.85 7.11
C PRO A 173 -4.28 -19.23 7.27
N GLY A 174 -4.47 -19.84 8.44
CA GLY A 174 -3.86 -21.12 8.80
C GLY A 174 -2.54 -20.99 9.55
N GLU A 175 -1.90 -19.83 9.51
CA GLU A 175 -0.78 -19.50 10.38
C GLU A 175 -1.29 -19.00 11.72
N VAL A 176 -0.65 -19.48 12.79
CA VAL A 176 -0.95 -19.12 14.19
C VAL A 176 0.37 -19.06 14.94
N SER A 177 0.52 -18.05 15.80
CA SER A 177 1.63 -17.98 16.75
C SER A 177 1.08 -17.97 18.17
N TYR A 178 1.08 -19.14 18.81
CA TYR A 178 0.77 -19.26 20.24
C TYR A 178 1.75 -18.49 21.14
N PRO A 179 3.07 -18.45 20.85
CA PRO A 179 3.99 -17.62 21.63
C PRO A 179 3.64 -16.13 21.57
N ALA A 180 3.27 -15.61 20.39
CA ALA A 180 2.84 -14.23 20.26
C ALA A 180 1.52 -13.98 21.01
N GLU A 181 0.54 -14.90 20.94
CA GLU A 181 -0.72 -14.78 21.68
C GLU A 181 -0.49 -14.75 23.18
N ARG A 182 0.41 -15.60 23.66
CA ARG A 182 0.80 -15.63 25.06
C ARG A 182 1.52 -14.35 25.48
N TYR A 183 2.44 -13.83 24.68
CA TYR A 183 3.11 -12.57 25.00
C TYR A 183 2.13 -11.40 25.01
N LEU A 184 1.17 -11.36 24.07
CA LEU A 184 0.09 -10.38 24.04
C LEU A 184 -0.75 -10.43 25.33
N SER A 185 -1.14 -11.63 25.78
CA SER A 185 -1.96 -11.80 26.99
C SER A 185 -1.20 -11.56 28.29
N ASP A 186 0.06 -12.02 28.36
CA ASP A 186 0.83 -12.05 29.60
C ASP A 186 1.57 -10.71 29.83
N GLN A 187 1.98 -10.03 28.76
CA GLN A 187 2.76 -8.78 28.84
C GLN A 187 2.01 -7.57 28.32
N LEU A 188 1.29 -7.64 27.20
CA LEU A 188 0.68 -6.43 26.62
C LEU A 188 -0.77 -6.19 27.04
N TYR A 189 -1.33 -7.07 27.88
CA TYR A 189 -2.66 -6.93 28.45
C TYR A 189 -2.61 -6.82 29.98
N LEU A 190 -2.87 -5.61 30.50
CA LEU A 190 -3.00 -5.38 31.94
C LEU A 190 -4.46 -5.08 32.29
N PRO A 191 -5.16 -6.00 33.00
CA PRO A 191 -6.55 -5.80 33.41
C PRO A 191 -6.78 -4.55 34.27
N THR A 192 -5.75 -4.09 34.98
CA THR A 192 -5.76 -2.91 35.83
C THR A 192 -5.84 -1.60 35.05
N LEU A 193 -5.44 -1.59 33.78
CA LEU A 193 -5.48 -0.42 32.91
C LEU A 193 -6.88 -0.15 32.36
N LYS A 194 -7.09 1.08 31.91
CA LYS A 194 -8.40 1.56 31.43
C LYS A 194 -8.68 1.05 30.03
N LEU A 195 -9.87 0.50 29.87
CA LEU A 195 -10.40 0.10 28.57
C LEU A 195 -10.60 1.33 27.67
N ILE A 196 -10.07 1.26 26.46
CA ILE A 196 -10.22 2.32 25.45
C ILE A 196 -11.60 2.24 24.81
N LYS A 197 -12.27 3.39 24.68
CA LYS A 197 -13.56 3.44 24.00
C LYS A 197 -13.37 3.30 22.49
N ARG A 198 -14.37 2.69 21.85
CA ARG A 198 -14.34 2.39 20.41
C ARG A 198 -14.11 3.62 19.52
N ASP A 199 -14.67 4.78 19.89
CA ASP A 199 -14.52 6.05 19.19
C ASP A 199 -13.13 6.68 19.36
N GLU A 200 -12.41 6.30 20.41
CA GLU A 200 -11.06 6.77 20.74
C GLU A 200 -9.97 5.86 20.15
N LEU A 201 -10.28 4.59 19.80
CA LEU A 201 -9.32 3.59 19.29
C LEU A 201 -8.43 4.11 18.15
N LYS A 202 -9.03 4.75 17.13
CA LYS A 202 -8.26 5.29 16.00
C LYS A 202 -7.25 6.34 16.45
N GLN A 203 -7.64 7.21 17.38
CA GLN A 203 -6.82 8.32 17.86
C GLN A 203 -5.62 7.81 18.65
N VAL A 204 -5.77 6.70 19.39
CA VAL A 204 -4.68 6.11 20.17
C VAL A 204 -3.81 5.12 19.37
N SER A 205 -4.41 4.33 18.48
CA SER A 205 -3.69 3.29 17.71
C SER A 205 -2.77 3.87 16.64
N LEU A 206 -3.18 4.93 15.93
CA LEU A 206 -2.38 5.49 14.83
C LEU A 206 -1.02 6.06 15.31
N PRO A 207 -0.95 6.90 16.36
CA PRO A 207 0.33 7.37 16.89
C PRO A 207 1.22 6.24 17.40
N ARG A 208 0.65 5.25 18.09
CA ARG A 208 1.38 4.09 18.63
C ARG A 208 1.95 3.21 17.51
N MET A 209 1.21 2.99 16.44
CA MET A 209 1.73 2.31 15.24
C MET A 209 2.86 3.09 14.59
N LYS A 210 2.71 4.42 14.41
CA LYS A 210 3.77 5.26 13.85
C LYS A 210 5.03 5.17 14.70
N PHE A 211 4.91 5.25 16.02
CA PHE A 211 6.01 5.05 16.95
C PHE A 211 6.66 3.68 16.76
N LEU A 212 5.89 2.59 16.73
CA LEU A 212 6.45 1.24 16.55
C LEU A 212 7.16 1.08 15.20
N PHE A 213 6.59 1.59 14.10
CA PHE A 213 7.26 1.55 12.78
C PHE A 213 8.50 2.46 12.69
N ASP A 214 8.50 3.58 13.40
CA ASP A 214 9.71 4.38 13.59
C ASP A 214 10.81 3.55 14.29
N LEU A 215 10.48 2.74 15.31
CA LEU A 215 11.45 1.85 15.96
C LEU A 215 11.94 0.71 15.05
N ILE A 216 11.01 0.05 14.37
CA ILE A 216 11.32 -1.03 13.40
C ILE A 216 12.29 -0.53 12.32
N SER A 217 12.26 0.75 11.97
CA SER A 217 13.17 1.36 11.01
C SER A 217 14.65 1.41 11.46
N PHE A 218 14.96 1.08 12.71
CA PHE A 218 16.32 1.04 13.25
C PHE A 218 16.71 -0.32 13.86
N TRP A 219 15.83 -1.32 13.76
CA TRP A 219 15.97 -2.61 14.43
C TRP A 219 16.87 -3.56 13.63
N ASP A 220 17.69 -4.38 14.28
CA ASP A 220 18.47 -5.44 13.62
C ASP A 220 17.63 -6.72 13.39
N PHE A 221 17.44 -7.08 12.11
CA PHE A 221 16.67 -8.25 11.67
C PHE A 221 17.55 -9.45 11.27
N LYS A 222 18.88 -9.40 11.43
CA LYS A 222 19.79 -10.46 10.96
C LYS A 222 19.53 -11.85 11.55
N HIS A 223 18.86 -11.93 12.70
CA HIS A 223 18.58 -13.18 13.39
C HIS A 223 17.25 -13.81 12.97
N TYR A 224 16.44 -13.10 12.17
CA TYR A 224 15.15 -13.58 11.72
C TYR A 224 15.33 -14.52 10.52
N GLY A 225 14.62 -15.64 10.55
CA GLY A 225 14.58 -16.58 9.44
C GLY A 225 13.71 -16.09 8.27
N GLU A 226 13.87 -16.68 7.09
CA GLU A 226 13.11 -16.28 5.89
C GLU A 226 11.59 -16.35 6.08
N THR A 227 11.12 -17.35 6.85
CA THR A 227 9.68 -17.51 7.14
C THR A 227 9.17 -16.38 8.03
N GLU A 228 9.91 -16.00 9.07
CA GLU A 228 9.53 -14.90 9.97
C GLU A 228 9.48 -13.57 9.22
N LEU A 229 10.50 -13.29 8.39
CA LEU A 229 10.55 -12.10 7.54
C LEU A 229 9.40 -12.06 6.55
N MET A 230 9.01 -13.21 5.99
CA MET A 230 7.85 -13.33 5.11
C MET A 230 6.55 -13.00 5.86
N LEU A 231 6.37 -13.51 7.08
CA LEU A 231 5.20 -13.24 7.91
C LEU A 231 5.14 -11.77 8.35
N LEU A 232 6.28 -11.15 8.66
CA LEU A 232 6.35 -9.70 8.93
C LEU A 232 5.99 -8.88 7.70
N LEU A 233 6.53 -9.21 6.52
CA LEU A 233 6.18 -8.54 5.28
C LEU A 233 4.67 -8.65 5.00
N PHE A 234 4.06 -9.79 5.34
CA PHE A 234 2.62 -10.00 5.26
C PHE A 234 1.86 -9.09 6.23
N ALA A 235 2.23 -9.04 7.50
CA ALA A 235 1.62 -8.17 8.50
C ALA A 235 1.74 -6.68 8.11
N PHE A 236 2.90 -6.26 7.61
CA PHE A 236 3.14 -4.89 7.16
C PHE A 236 2.28 -4.53 5.95
N THR A 237 2.15 -5.45 4.99
CA THR A 237 1.25 -5.27 3.84
C THR A 237 -0.19 -5.11 4.31
N ARG A 238 -0.65 -5.93 5.26
CA ARG A 238 -2.00 -5.88 5.83
C ARG A 238 -2.31 -4.54 6.48
N ILE A 239 -1.38 -4.02 7.27
CA ILE A 239 -1.51 -2.70 7.90
C ILE A 239 -1.49 -1.59 6.84
N TYR A 240 -0.61 -1.69 5.83
CA TYR A 240 -0.47 -0.68 4.79
C TYR A 240 -1.75 -0.50 3.96
N ILE A 241 -2.41 -1.61 3.61
CA ILE A 241 -3.63 -1.59 2.77
C ILE A 241 -4.91 -1.24 3.55
N ASP A 242 -4.84 -1.12 4.87
CA ASP A 242 -5.98 -0.76 5.71
C ASP A 242 -6.43 0.69 5.45
N ASP A 243 -7.74 0.92 5.41
CA ASP A 243 -8.34 2.24 5.15
C ASP A 243 -8.00 3.28 6.24
N LEU A 244 -7.69 2.83 7.46
CA LEU A 244 -7.33 3.71 8.55
C LEU A 244 -5.86 4.15 8.49
N ALA A 245 -5.02 3.49 7.68
CA ALA A 245 -3.62 3.85 7.53
C ALA A 245 -3.46 5.17 6.76
N ASP A 246 -3.00 6.21 7.46
CA ASP A 246 -2.72 7.51 6.85
C ASP A 246 -1.38 7.51 6.08
N ILE A 247 -1.15 8.58 5.31
CA ILE A 247 0.03 8.74 4.45
C ILE A 247 1.33 8.63 5.26
N ARG A 248 1.36 9.16 6.49
CA ARG A 248 2.54 9.12 7.34
C ARG A 248 2.82 7.71 7.81
N LEU A 249 1.81 6.97 8.26
CA LEU A 249 1.98 5.57 8.64
C LEU A 249 2.47 4.74 7.44
N LYS A 250 1.90 4.91 6.26
CA LYS A 250 2.34 4.23 5.03
C LYS A 250 3.82 4.49 4.72
N PHE A 251 4.28 5.74 4.87
CA PHE A 251 5.68 6.10 4.70
C PHE A 251 6.59 5.40 5.72
N LEU A 252 6.19 5.35 6.99
CA LEU A 252 6.96 4.68 8.04
C LEU A 252 7.04 3.16 7.82
N ILE A 253 5.96 2.53 7.35
CA ILE A 253 5.99 1.12 6.95
C ILE A 253 7.01 0.90 5.83
N CYS A 254 7.06 1.76 4.81
CA CYS A 254 8.06 1.66 3.74
C CYS A 254 9.50 1.82 4.25
N ASN A 255 9.74 2.68 5.25
CA ASN A 255 11.07 2.82 5.88
C ASN A 255 11.43 1.57 6.68
N ALA A 256 10.51 1.05 7.48
CA ALA A 256 10.67 -0.18 8.24
C ALA A 256 11.03 -1.35 7.32
N VAL A 257 10.30 -1.52 6.21
CA VAL A 257 10.57 -2.56 5.21
C VAL A 257 11.96 -2.41 4.61
N ARG A 258 12.39 -1.17 4.32
CA ARG A 258 13.74 -0.92 3.81
C ARG A 258 14.78 -1.45 4.79
N ASN A 259 14.64 -1.13 6.08
CA ASN A 259 15.54 -1.58 7.14
C ASN A 259 15.49 -3.10 7.34
N VAL A 260 14.29 -3.72 7.33
CA VAL A 260 14.13 -5.18 7.42
C VAL A 260 14.92 -5.92 6.35
N PHE A 261 14.98 -5.38 5.13
CA PHE A 261 15.71 -5.99 4.03
C PHE A 261 17.09 -5.34 3.79
N GLU A 262 17.51 -4.42 4.66
CA GLU A 262 18.81 -3.76 4.60
C GLU A 262 19.89 -4.72 5.13
N GLY A 263 20.82 -5.10 4.27
CA GLY A 263 21.88 -6.06 4.60
C GLY A 263 21.62 -7.49 4.12
N PHE A 264 20.42 -7.81 3.64
CA PHE A 264 20.14 -9.08 2.98
C PHE A 264 20.67 -9.09 1.54
N SER A 265 21.27 -10.20 1.14
CA SER A 265 21.66 -10.47 -0.24
C SER A 265 20.44 -10.51 -1.17
N GLU A 266 20.68 -10.43 -2.48
CA GLU A 266 19.59 -10.55 -3.45
C GLU A 266 18.92 -11.93 -3.43
N SER A 267 19.68 -13.01 -3.18
CA SER A 267 19.11 -14.36 -3.09
C SER A 267 18.21 -14.54 -1.87
N GLU A 268 18.62 -14.05 -0.69
CA GLU A 268 17.81 -14.14 0.53
C GLU A 268 16.51 -13.34 0.37
N ARG A 269 16.60 -12.11 -0.17
CA ARG A 269 15.41 -11.31 -0.48
C ARG A 269 14.49 -12.05 -1.44
N ARG A 270 15.02 -12.64 -2.52
CA ARG A 270 14.23 -13.47 -3.45
C ARG A 270 13.57 -14.67 -2.76
N GLY A 271 14.27 -15.34 -1.85
CA GLY A 271 13.73 -16.44 -1.04
C GLY A 271 12.48 -16.02 -0.26
N VAL A 272 12.61 -14.95 0.54
CA VAL A 272 11.50 -14.35 1.30
C VAL A 272 10.35 -13.96 0.38
N PHE A 273 10.65 -13.30 -0.75
CA PHE A 273 9.64 -12.82 -1.68
C PHE A 273 8.93 -13.95 -2.43
N PHE A 274 9.64 -15.03 -2.74
CA PHE A 274 9.06 -16.23 -3.33
C PHE A 274 8.10 -16.91 -2.35
N HIS A 275 8.50 -17.04 -1.06
CA HIS A 275 7.66 -17.60 -0.01
C HIS A 275 6.45 -16.71 0.28
N PHE A 276 6.66 -15.40 0.35
CA PHE A 276 5.58 -14.42 0.43
C PHE A 276 4.60 -14.65 -0.72
N SER A 277 5.09 -14.70 -1.96
CA SER A 277 4.24 -14.94 -3.12
C SER A 277 3.55 -16.32 -3.15
N SER A 278 4.08 -17.32 -2.45
CA SER A 278 3.51 -18.67 -2.36
C SER A 278 2.39 -18.77 -1.32
N VAL A 279 2.52 -18.03 -0.22
CA VAL A 279 1.42 -17.77 0.72
C VAL A 279 0.31 -16.94 0.04
N PHE A 280 0.68 -16.08 -0.90
CA PHE A 280 -0.22 -15.41 -1.85
C PHE A 280 -0.73 -16.33 -2.97
N GLN A 281 -0.96 -17.62 -2.68
CA GLN A 281 -1.73 -18.49 -3.57
C GLN A 281 -3.08 -17.84 -3.88
N VAL A 282 -3.53 -17.86 -5.15
CA VAL A 282 -4.63 -17.01 -5.61
C VAL A 282 -5.98 -17.27 -4.92
N LYS A 283 -6.21 -18.50 -4.43
CA LYS A 283 -7.35 -18.84 -3.56
C LYS A 283 -7.35 -18.05 -2.25
N TRP A 284 -6.16 -17.78 -1.72
CA TRP A 284 -5.92 -16.91 -0.58
C TRP A 284 -5.92 -15.46 -1.01
N LEU A 285 -5.31 -15.05 -2.13
CA LEU A 285 -5.41 -13.70 -2.70
C LEU A 285 -6.86 -13.18 -2.77
N PHE A 286 -7.81 -13.99 -3.25
CA PHE A 286 -9.23 -13.63 -3.29
C PHE A 286 -9.92 -13.69 -1.92
N LYS A 287 -9.45 -14.50 -0.96
CA LYS A 287 -9.95 -14.48 0.43
C LYS A 287 -9.30 -13.40 1.31
N PHE A 288 -8.07 -13.01 1.00
CA PHE A 288 -7.14 -12.17 1.74
C PHE A 288 -7.43 -10.68 1.56
N ILE A 289 -7.92 -10.33 0.37
CA ILE A 289 -8.10 -8.96 -0.11
C ILE A 289 -9.61 -8.64 -0.34
N ASP A 290 -10.49 -9.39 0.33
CA ASP A 290 -11.96 -9.25 0.25
C ASP A 290 -12.51 -9.42 -1.18
N LYS A 291 -11.95 -10.38 -1.92
CA LYS A 291 -12.22 -10.66 -3.35
C LYS A 291 -11.96 -9.48 -4.30
N SER A 292 -11.36 -8.39 -3.83
CA SER A 292 -11.22 -7.16 -4.60
C SER A 292 -9.85 -7.03 -5.24
N LEU A 293 -9.76 -7.09 -6.56
CA LEU A 293 -8.50 -6.81 -7.27
C LEU A 293 -7.90 -5.42 -6.95
N MET A 294 -8.66 -4.51 -6.33
CA MET A 294 -8.18 -3.20 -5.87
C MET A 294 -7.18 -3.30 -4.70
N SER A 295 -7.43 -4.11 -3.67
CA SER A 295 -6.49 -4.18 -2.53
C SER A 295 -5.19 -4.90 -2.91
N LEU A 296 -5.22 -5.72 -3.99
CA LEU A 296 -4.01 -6.22 -4.65
C LEU A 296 -3.26 -5.10 -5.38
N GLY A 297 -3.99 -4.18 -6.02
CA GLY A 297 -3.42 -2.95 -6.56
C GLY A 297 -2.70 -2.13 -5.49
N VAL A 298 -3.31 -1.96 -4.31
CA VAL A 298 -2.70 -1.23 -3.18
C VAL A 298 -1.48 -1.98 -2.62
N ALA A 299 -1.54 -3.31 -2.53
CA ALA A 299 -0.39 -4.13 -2.12
C ALA A 299 0.78 -4.05 -3.12
N LEU A 300 0.51 -4.00 -4.44
CA LEU A 300 1.55 -3.76 -5.43
C LEU A 300 2.07 -2.32 -5.37
N GLN A 301 1.20 -1.34 -5.10
CA GLN A 301 1.63 0.05 -4.90
C GLN A 301 2.58 0.17 -3.69
N PHE A 302 2.30 -0.56 -2.61
CA PHE A 302 3.23 -0.70 -1.49
C PHE A 302 4.59 -1.24 -1.94
N MET A 303 4.60 -2.33 -2.73
CA MET A 303 5.84 -2.88 -3.29
C MET A 303 6.56 -1.91 -4.24
N SER A 304 5.83 -1.05 -4.97
CA SER A 304 6.41 0.00 -5.80
C SER A 304 7.06 1.10 -4.96
N GLN A 305 6.46 1.45 -3.81
CA GLN A 305 6.99 2.49 -2.91
C GLN A 305 8.17 1.98 -2.07
N ALA A 306 8.16 0.71 -1.69
CA ALA A 306 9.28 0.05 -1.03
C ALA A 306 10.22 -0.55 -2.10
N SER A 307 11.16 0.24 -2.62
CA SER A 307 12.02 -0.12 -3.76
C SER A 307 12.75 -1.47 -3.65
N MET A 308 13.01 -1.95 -2.43
CA MET A 308 13.60 -3.28 -2.17
C MET A 308 12.69 -4.43 -2.59
N LEU A 309 11.38 -4.19 -2.70
CA LEU A 309 10.35 -5.14 -3.12
C LEU A 309 10.10 -5.12 -4.64
N GLY A 310 10.91 -4.41 -5.42
CA GLY A 310 10.82 -4.36 -6.89
C GLY A 310 10.71 -5.73 -7.58
N PRO A 311 11.44 -6.77 -7.15
CA PRO A 311 11.25 -8.13 -7.69
C PRO A 311 9.91 -8.77 -7.28
N CYS A 312 9.37 -8.45 -6.09
CA CYS A 312 8.13 -9.04 -5.57
C CYS A 312 6.94 -8.83 -6.51
N LYS A 313 6.79 -7.62 -7.06
CA LYS A 313 5.65 -7.28 -7.92
C LYS A 313 5.65 -8.07 -9.23
N LEU A 314 6.83 -8.39 -9.78
CA LEU A 314 6.96 -9.28 -10.93
C LEU A 314 6.47 -10.68 -10.56
N ILE A 315 6.94 -11.21 -9.43
CA ILE A 315 6.55 -12.55 -8.96
C ILE A 315 5.04 -12.61 -8.69
N CYS A 316 4.47 -11.60 -8.04
CA CYS A 316 3.05 -11.49 -7.74
C CYS A 316 2.19 -11.43 -9.01
N LEU A 317 2.53 -10.55 -9.96
CA LEU A 317 1.79 -10.45 -11.23
C LEU A 317 1.91 -11.75 -12.03
N ARG A 318 3.10 -12.37 -12.08
CA ARG A 318 3.30 -13.65 -12.75
C ARG A 318 2.39 -14.73 -12.17
N ARG A 319 2.41 -14.95 -10.85
CA ARG A 319 1.58 -15.99 -10.19
C ARG A 319 0.08 -15.71 -10.34
N LEU A 320 -0.34 -14.44 -10.30
CA LEU A 320 -1.72 -14.07 -10.60
C LEU A 320 -2.09 -14.50 -12.01
N LEU A 321 -1.26 -14.16 -13.00
CA LEU A 321 -1.51 -14.51 -14.40
C LEU A 321 -1.52 -16.02 -14.61
N VAL A 322 -0.55 -16.77 -14.06
CA VAL A 322 -0.51 -18.24 -14.08
C VAL A 322 -1.85 -18.83 -13.65
N HIS A 323 -2.40 -18.33 -12.55
CA HIS A 323 -3.68 -18.81 -12.05
C HIS A 323 -4.84 -18.41 -12.95
N LEU A 324 -4.91 -17.16 -13.38
CA LEU A 324 -5.99 -16.67 -14.23
C LEU A 324 -6.07 -17.42 -15.55
N VAL A 325 -4.92 -17.75 -16.15
CA VAL A 325 -4.85 -18.48 -17.42
C VAL A 325 -4.71 -19.99 -17.27
N GLU A 326 -4.69 -20.50 -16.03
CA GLU A 326 -4.56 -21.93 -15.69
C GLU A 326 -3.29 -22.60 -16.27
N ARG A 327 -2.17 -21.88 -16.33
CA ARG A 327 -0.89 -22.37 -16.90
C ARG A 327 0.17 -22.62 -15.82
N ALA A 328 -0.12 -23.56 -14.92
CA ALA A 328 0.76 -23.88 -13.79
C ALA A 328 2.19 -24.30 -14.22
N GLU A 329 2.35 -24.88 -15.41
CA GLU A 329 3.65 -25.27 -15.95
C GLU A 329 4.53 -24.07 -16.35
N LEU A 330 3.95 -22.86 -16.42
CA LEU A 330 4.67 -21.61 -16.63
C LEU A 330 5.04 -20.92 -15.31
N ASP A 331 4.71 -21.50 -14.15
CA ASP A 331 5.21 -21.03 -12.85
C ASP A 331 6.57 -21.69 -12.57
N PRO A 332 7.70 -20.96 -12.68
CA PRO A 332 8.99 -21.56 -12.39
C PRO A 332 9.07 -21.92 -10.90
N ALA A 333 9.61 -23.12 -10.67
CA ALA A 333 9.69 -23.74 -9.35
C ALA A 333 10.77 -23.11 -8.45
N ASP A 334 11.68 -22.31 -9.01
CA ASP A 334 12.87 -21.79 -8.32
C ASP A 334 12.71 -20.31 -7.92
N SER A 335 13.10 -20.00 -6.68
CA SER A 335 13.21 -18.64 -6.15
C SER A 335 14.37 -17.85 -6.75
N ASN A 336 15.33 -18.52 -7.41
CA ASN A 336 16.53 -17.89 -7.98
C ASN A 336 16.35 -17.32 -9.39
N GLU A 337 15.13 -17.36 -9.94
CA GLU A 337 14.86 -16.82 -11.27
C GLU A 337 15.15 -15.31 -11.35
N THR A 338 15.66 -14.88 -12.51
CA THR A 338 16.02 -13.47 -12.74
C THR A 338 14.79 -12.63 -13.05
N GLU A 339 14.86 -11.32 -12.75
CA GLU A 339 13.79 -10.37 -13.08
C GLU A 339 13.42 -10.43 -14.59
N GLU A 340 14.41 -10.66 -15.46
CA GLU A 340 14.21 -10.86 -16.90
C GLU A 340 13.34 -12.09 -17.21
N ARG A 341 13.60 -13.22 -16.55
CA ARG A 341 12.83 -14.45 -16.76
C ARG A 341 11.39 -14.29 -16.26
N HIS A 342 11.21 -13.66 -15.10
CA HIS A 342 9.88 -13.32 -14.58
C HIS A 342 9.11 -12.46 -15.58
N PHE A 343 9.73 -11.40 -16.11
CA PHE A 343 9.10 -10.48 -17.07
C PHE A 343 8.74 -11.19 -18.38
N SER A 344 9.65 -11.98 -18.96
CA SER A 344 9.38 -12.74 -20.18
C SER A 344 8.18 -13.69 -20.01
N THR A 345 8.07 -14.31 -18.85
CA THR A 345 6.93 -15.17 -18.50
C THR A 345 5.63 -14.39 -18.37
N ILE A 346 5.66 -13.22 -17.72
CA ILE A 346 4.51 -12.30 -17.62
C ILE A 346 4.01 -11.91 -19.01
N VAL A 347 4.90 -11.58 -19.96
CA VAL A 347 4.49 -11.20 -21.33
C VAL A 347 3.75 -12.34 -22.02
N LYS A 348 4.24 -13.58 -21.91
CA LYS A 348 3.58 -14.78 -22.48
C LYS A 348 2.20 -15.02 -21.85
N LEU A 349 2.13 -14.99 -20.52
CA LEU A 349 0.87 -15.21 -19.80
C LEU A 349 -0.14 -14.07 -20.07
N PHE A 350 0.34 -12.84 -20.23
CA PHE A 350 -0.50 -11.68 -20.52
C PHE A 350 -1.14 -11.77 -21.91
N GLU A 351 -0.44 -12.32 -22.90
CA GLU A 351 -1.03 -12.63 -24.21
C GLU A 351 -2.22 -13.61 -24.07
N GLU A 352 -2.04 -14.68 -23.32
CA GLU A 352 -3.11 -15.66 -23.06
C GLU A 352 -4.27 -15.06 -22.27
N PHE A 353 -3.95 -14.25 -21.26
CA PHE A 353 -4.94 -13.51 -20.47
C PHE A 353 -5.81 -12.62 -21.35
N LEU A 354 -5.21 -11.85 -22.26
CA LEU A 354 -5.95 -11.02 -23.22
C LEU A 354 -6.79 -11.83 -24.21
N LYS A 355 -6.49 -13.11 -24.44
CA LYS A 355 -7.34 -13.99 -25.26
C LYS A 355 -8.54 -14.51 -24.49
N ILE A 356 -8.34 -14.90 -23.22
CA ILE A 356 -9.38 -15.52 -22.38
C ILE A 356 -10.33 -14.48 -21.78
N PHE A 357 -9.81 -13.35 -21.29
CA PHE A 357 -10.54 -12.37 -20.48
C PHE A 357 -10.79 -11.02 -21.18
N ASN A 358 -10.68 -10.94 -22.51
CA ASN A 358 -10.89 -9.69 -23.26
C ASN A 358 -12.24 -9.00 -22.98
N LYS A 359 -13.28 -9.77 -22.65
CA LYS A 359 -14.63 -9.26 -22.37
C LYS A 359 -14.88 -8.98 -20.89
N ASP A 360 -14.01 -9.45 -20.00
CA ASP A 360 -14.13 -9.22 -18.54
C ASP A 360 -13.43 -7.91 -18.18
N VAL A 361 -14.17 -6.81 -18.30
CA VAL A 361 -13.64 -5.45 -18.09
C VAL A 361 -13.00 -5.31 -16.71
N GLN A 362 -13.60 -5.88 -15.67
CA GLN A 362 -13.10 -5.72 -14.30
C GLN A 362 -11.75 -6.42 -14.12
N LYS A 363 -11.62 -7.67 -14.61
CA LYS A 363 -10.33 -8.38 -14.56
C LYS A 363 -9.29 -7.72 -15.45
N ALA A 364 -9.68 -7.32 -16.66
CA ALA A 364 -8.79 -6.64 -17.60
C ALA A 364 -8.24 -5.34 -17.00
N TYR A 365 -9.11 -4.49 -16.45
CA TYR A 365 -8.72 -3.24 -15.81
C TYR A 365 -7.73 -3.49 -14.68
N SER A 366 -8.04 -4.45 -13.82
CA SER A 366 -7.21 -4.79 -12.68
C SER A 366 -5.82 -5.27 -13.08
N VAL A 367 -5.75 -6.25 -13.98
CA VAL A 367 -4.45 -6.78 -14.47
C VAL A 367 -3.65 -5.69 -15.16
N LEU A 368 -4.30 -4.79 -15.90
CA LEU A 368 -3.63 -3.63 -16.51
C LEU A 368 -3.10 -2.64 -15.47
N CYS A 369 -3.84 -2.36 -14.40
CA CYS A 369 -3.34 -1.54 -13.29
C CYS A 369 -2.12 -2.19 -12.63
N LEU A 370 -2.14 -3.50 -12.37
CA LEU A 370 -1.01 -4.23 -11.82
C LEU A 370 0.19 -4.24 -12.78
N LEU A 371 -0.06 -4.44 -14.08
CA LEU A 371 0.97 -4.35 -15.11
C LEU A 371 1.60 -2.96 -15.16
N SER A 372 0.82 -1.89 -14.97
CA SER A 372 1.32 -0.51 -14.91
C SER A 372 2.28 -0.27 -13.74
N GLU A 373 2.12 -0.99 -12.63
CA GLU A 373 3.03 -0.92 -11.48
C GLU A 373 4.30 -1.75 -11.71
N VAL A 374 4.18 -2.88 -12.41
CA VAL A 374 5.31 -3.75 -12.76
C VAL A 374 6.20 -3.14 -13.84
N VAL A 375 5.61 -2.47 -14.83
CA VAL A 375 6.32 -1.78 -15.92
C VAL A 375 6.86 -0.44 -15.41
N ASP A 376 8.02 -0.49 -14.76
CA ASP A 376 8.76 0.70 -14.32
C ASP A 376 10.04 0.91 -15.14
N HIS A 377 10.69 2.06 -14.91
CA HIS A 377 11.94 2.41 -15.58
C HIS A 377 13.05 1.37 -15.39
N ARG A 378 13.27 0.88 -14.16
CA ARG A 378 14.35 -0.07 -13.83
C ARG A 378 14.16 -1.38 -14.58
N ILE A 379 12.97 -1.97 -14.51
CA ILE A 379 12.64 -3.22 -15.20
C ILE A 379 12.84 -3.05 -16.71
N LEU A 380 12.38 -1.95 -17.30
CA LEU A 380 12.55 -1.70 -18.72
C LEU A 380 14.03 -1.53 -19.16
N GLN A 381 14.94 -1.19 -18.26
CA GLN A 381 16.38 -1.12 -18.58
C GLN A 381 17.06 -2.50 -18.59
N ILE A 382 16.57 -3.46 -17.79
CA ILE A 382 17.25 -4.75 -17.60
C ILE A 382 16.66 -5.87 -18.46
N VAL A 383 15.38 -5.81 -18.82
CA VAL A 383 14.71 -6.92 -19.53
C VAL A 383 15.02 -6.94 -21.02
N ASN A 384 14.84 -8.11 -21.64
CA ASN A 384 15.08 -8.30 -23.07
C ASN A 384 14.25 -7.33 -23.93
N PRO A 385 14.87 -6.54 -24.83
CA PRO A 385 14.14 -5.61 -25.70
C PRO A 385 13.07 -6.26 -26.58
N LYS A 386 13.21 -7.55 -26.88
CA LYS A 386 12.20 -8.32 -27.62
C LYS A 386 10.92 -8.47 -26.80
N ASP A 387 11.03 -8.79 -25.51
CA ASP A 387 9.87 -8.95 -24.61
C ASP A 387 9.14 -7.61 -24.41
N VAL A 388 9.89 -6.50 -24.29
CA VAL A 388 9.29 -5.15 -24.24
C VAL A 388 8.52 -4.83 -25.52
N THR A 389 9.06 -5.21 -26.68
CA THR A 389 8.40 -5.00 -27.98
C THR A 389 7.13 -5.85 -28.08
N SER A 390 7.18 -7.10 -27.64
CA SER A 390 6.01 -7.99 -27.60
C SER A 390 4.92 -7.41 -26.71
N LEU A 391 5.25 -6.97 -25.49
CA LEU A 391 4.30 -6.34 -24.57
C LEU A 391 3.67 -5.08 -25.19
N HIS A 392 4.49 -4.23 -25.81
CA HIS A 392 4.03 -3.01 -26.46
C HIS A 392 3.04 -3.30 -27.61
N ASN A 393 3.31 -4.32 -28.42
CA ASN A 393 2.41 -4.75 -29.49
C ASN A 393 1.09 -5.31 -28.93
N LEU A 394 1.16 -6.17 -27.90
CA LEU A 394 -0.03 -6.71 -27.21
C LEU A 394 -0.92 -5.59 -26.67
N LEU A 395 -0.32 -4.57 -26.04
CA LEU A 395 -1.03 -3.41 -25.53
C LEU A 395 -1.65 -2.57 -26.65
N LYS A 396 -0.93 -2.34 -27.77
CA LYS A 396 -1.50 -1.63 -28.93
C LYS A 396 -2.70 -2.36 -29.53
N ASP A 397 -2.64 -3.69 -29.62
CA ASP A 397 -3.76 -4.49 -30.10
C ASP A 397 -4.94 -4.52 -29.12
N ALA A 398 -4.67 -4.59 -27.82
CA ALA A 398 -5.70 -4.44 -26.79
C ALA A 398 -6.38 -3.07 -26.88
N LYS A 399 -5.62 -1.97 -27.03
CA LYS A 399 -6.16 -0.62 -27.23
C LYS A 399 -7.12 -0.58 -28.41
N ARG A 400 -6.70 -1.09 -29.57
CA ARG A 400 -7.54 -1.13 -30.79
C ARG A 400 -8.85 -1.89 -30.57
N LYS A 401 -8.84 -2.97 -29.79
CA LYS A 401 -10.04 -3.73 -29.45
C LYS A 401 -10.98 -2.91 -28.56
N TYR A 402 -10.48 -2.30 -27.49
CA TYR A 402 -11.32 -1.51 -26.57
C TYR A 402 -11.92 -0.24 -27.22
N VAL A 403 -11.20 0.39 -28.14
CA VAL A 403 -11.71 1.52 -28.95
C VAL A 403 -12.91 1.08 -29.81
N ARG A 404 -12.88 -0.13 -30.38
CA ARG A 404 -13.95 -0.64 -31.25
C ARG A 404 -15.24 -0.95 -30.49
N GLU A 405 -15.14 -1.32 -29.20
CA GLU A 405 -16.30 -1.68 -28.38
C GLU A 405 -17.16 -0.48 -27.94
N ARG A 406 -16.61 0.74 -27.93
CA ARG A 406 -17.33 2.02 -27.68
C ARG A 406 -18.29 2.02 -26.46
N THR A 407 -17.92 1.36 -25.36
CA THR A 407 -18.65 1.43 -24.10
C THR A 407 -17.94 2.36 -23.10
N SER A 408 -18.67 2.88 -22.10
CA SER A 408 -18.04 3.67 -21.01
C SER A 408 -16.92 2.89 -20.32
N ASN A 409 -17.14 1.59 -20.12
CA ASN A 409 -16.18 0.65 -19.55
C ASN A 409 -14.94 0.44 -20.44
N SER A 410 -15.11 0.38 -21.76
CA SER A 410 -13.97 0.22 -22.68
C SER A 410 -13.10 1.47 -22.77
N SER A 411 -13.65 2.66 -22.52
CA SER A 411 -12.87 3.91 -22.46
C SER A 411 -11.86 3.95 -21.30
N ILE A 412 -12.19 3.33 -20.16
CA ILE A 412 -11.30 3.23 -19.00
C ILE A 412 -10.14 2.31 -19.32
N LEU A 413 -10.41 1.13 -19.89
CA LEU A 413 -9.39 0.18 -20.32
C LEU A 413 -8.45 0.80 -21.35
N GLU A 414 -9.00 1.52 -22.32
CA GLU A 414 -8.22 2.25 -23.33
C GLU A 414 -7.24 3.22 -22.67
N ARG A 415 -7.71 4.06 -21.74
CA ARG A 415 -6.88 5.06 -21.06
C ARG A 415 -5.78 4.43 -20.21
N THR A 416 -6.07 3.33 -19.52
CA THR A 416 -5.06 2.58 -18.75
C THR A 416 -4.00 2.00 -19.68
N VAL A 417 -4.40 1.35 -20.78
CA VAL A 417 -3.47 0.82 -21.78
C VAL A 417 -2.60 1.93 -22.37
N GLU A 418 -3.18 3.07 -22.73
CA GLU A 418 -2.45 4.20 -23.28
C GLU A 418 -1.40 4.74 -22.31
N THR A 419 -1.71 4.77 -21.01
CA THR A 419 -0.77 5.20 -19.98
C THR A 419 0.45 4.28 -19.93
N ILE A 420 0.24 2.96 -19.98
CA ILE A 420 1.32 1.96 -19.98
C ILE A 420 2.15 2.08 -21.27
N VAL A 421 1.49 2.18 -22.42
CA VAL A 421 2.17 2.34 -23.72
C VAL A 421 3.06 3.58 -23.74
N ARG A 422 2.55 4.72 -23.26
CA ARG A 422 3.33 5.97 -23.18
C ARG A 422 4.55 5.81 -22.27
N ARG A 423 4.40 5.16 -21.09
CA ARG A 423 5.52 4.86 -20.19
C ARG A 423 6.59 4.03 -20.88
N ILE A 424 6.20 2.95 -21.58
CA ILE A 424 7.13 2.13 -22.36
C ILE A 424 7.82 2.98 -23.43
N GLU A 425 7.10 3.81 -24.18
CA GLU A 425 7.69 4.63 -25.25
C GLU A 425 8.67 5.70 -24.72
N ILE A 426 8.43 6.23 -23.51
CA ILE A 426 9.32 7.20 -22.86
C ILE A 426 10.57 6.52 -22.27
N TRP A 427 10.39 5.40 -21.57
CA TRP A 427 11.44 4.76 -20.79
C TRP A 427 12.22 3.68 -21.54
N ARG A 428 11.72 3.22 -22.68
CA ARG A 428 12.43 2.23 -23.49
C ARG A 428 13.79 2.81 -23.91
N PRO A 429 14.89 2.04 -23.77
CA PRO A 429 16.18 2.45 -24.28
C PRO A 429 16.06 2.80 -25.77
N ARG A 430 16.30 4.06 -26.12
CA ARG A 430 16.50 4.43 -27.53
C ARG A 430 17.79 3.75 -27.95
N LYS A 431 17.73 2.88 -28.97
CA LYS A 431 18.96 2.41 -29.62
C LYS A 431 19.69 3.67 -30.13
N LEU A 432 20.84 3.96 -29.53
CA LEU A 432 21.86 4.81 -30.14
C LEU A 432 22.51 4.04 -31.28
#